data_AF-A0A369S9S0-F1
#
_entry.id   AF-A0A369S9S0-F1
#
_cell.length_a   1.000
_cell.length_b   1.000
_cell.length_c   1.000
_cell.angle_alpha   90.00
_cell.angle_beta   90.00
_cell.angle_gamma   90.00
#
_symmetry.space_group_name_H-M   'P 1'
#
loop_
_entity.id
_entity.type
_entity.pdbx_description
1 polymer ?
#
loop_
_entity_poly.entity_id
_entity_poly.type
_entity_poly.pdbx_seq_one_letter_code
_entity_poly.pdbx_strand_id
1 'polypeptide(L)'
;MSGYGQPPNYGNYGQPNYQQGYNPNQYGQQPGQPAQPAQPAYGHQQQQQPAYGGYTQAPPAQAFGAAPYGQPQQPNPDAELWSWFQAVDRDKTGKITVTELQAALTNANWTSFNAETCRLMIAMFDTDHNGTISFDEFRGLWRYVQEWRQVFNKFDTDRTGVINAQELGIAVSQMGFRLSSQFVNLIIARFDPQSRRGLKMDMFIQVCVLLKQLTDAFRNRDTQQAGTIRIGYEDFMSMVVLNKP
;
A
#
# COMPACT_ATOMS: atom_id res chain seq x y z
N MET A 1 -20.82 4.84 5.81
CA MET A 1 -19.48 4.85 6.41
C MET A 1 -18.59 4.01 5.51
N SER A 2 -17.84 4.65 4.62
CA SER A 2 -17.12 3.97 3.54
C SER A 2 -15.69 4.50 3.54
N GLY A 3 -14.67 3.64 3.67
CA GLY A 3 -13.30 4.09 3.36
C GLY A 3 -12.11 3.36 3.98
N TYR A 4 -12.26 2.42 4.92
CA TYR A 4 -11.07 1.85 5.58
C TYR A 4 -10.32 0.75 4.80
N GLY A 5 -10.80 0.37 3.61
CA GLY A 5 -10.25 -0.76 2.84
C GLY A 5 -9.04 -0.46 1.95
N GLN A 6 -8.49 0.76 1.97
CA GLN A 6 -7.31 1.15 1.17
C GLN A 6 -6.35 2.04 1.99
N PRO A 7 -5.03 2.02 1.75
CA PRO A 7 -4.15 3.06 2.26
C PRO A 7 -4.73 4.42 1.83
N PRO A 8 -4.70 5.44 2.70
CA PRO A 8 -5.42 6.68 2.44
C PRO A 8 -5.03 7.25 1.08
N ASN A 9 -6.02 7.63 0.26
CA ASN A 9 -5.74 8.25 -1.03
C ASN A 9 -5.12 9.64 -0.79
N TYR A 10 -3.83 9.73 -1.07
CA TYR A 10 -3.01 10.93 -0.91
C TYR A 10 -3.08 11.87 -2.13
N GLY A 11 -3.99 11.63 -3.08
CA GLY A 11 -4.15 12.45 -4.27
C GLY A 11 -4.76 13.84 -3.97
N ASN A 12 -4.09 14.89 -4.46
CA ASN A 12 -4.50 16.30 -4.49
C ASN A 12 -4.22 17.14 -3.22
N TYR A 13 -2.94 17.21 -2.82
CA TYR A 13 -2.44 18.27 -1.95
C TYR A 13 -2.19 19.54 -2.77
N GLY A 14 -3.19 20.43 -2.83
CA GLY A 14 -3.15 21.73 -3.51
C GLY A 14 -1.90 22.54 -3.18
N GLN A 15 -1.28 23.10 -4.22
CA GLN A 15 -0.13 23.99 -4.13
C GLN A 15 -0.57 25.39 -3.68
N PRO A 16 0.07 25.99 -2.66
CA PRO A 16 0.08 27.44 -2.51
C PRO A 16 1.00 28.05 -3.58
N ASN A 17 0.47 28.98 -4.36
CA ASN A 17 1.19 29.71 -5.40
C ASN A 17 2.11 30.76 -4.76
N TYR A 18 3.40 30.43 -4.58
CA TYR A 18 4.42 31.41 -4.24
C TYR A 18 5.00 31.99 -5.53
N GLN A 19 4.41 33.08 -6.02
CA GLN A 19 5.06 33.94 -7.01
C GLN A 19 6.14 34.78 -6.30
N GLN A 20 7.41 34.41 -6.51
CA GLN A 20 8.52 35.36 -6.39
C GLN A 20 9.39 35.25 -7.63
N GLY A 21 9.38 36.33 -8.42
CA GLY A 21 10.20 36.49 -9.59
C GLY A 21 11.66 36.72 -9.20
N TYR A 22 12.54 35.91 -9.76
CA TYR A 22 13.95 36.23 -9.88
C TYR A 22 14.47 35.64 -11.19
N ASN A 23 14.91 36.51 -12.10
CA ASN A 23 15.49 36.16 -13.39
C ASN A 23 16.91 36.75 -13.43
N PRO A 24 17.92 35.93 -13.73
CA PRO A 24 19.06 36.45 -14.45
C PRO A 24 19.47 35.55 -15.63
N ASN A 25 19.41 36.15 -16.84
CA ASN A 25 20.27 35.99 -18.03
C ASN A 25 20.82 34.57 -18.33
N GLN A 26 20.29 33.87 -19.35
CA GLN A 26 20.70 33.96 -20.77
C GLN A 26 22.20 34.19 -21.02
N TYR A 27 22.93 33.13 -21.40
CA TYR A 27 23.98 33.11 -22.44
C TYR A 27 24.34 31.66 -22.81
N GLY A 28 24.48 31.36 -24.12
CA GLY A 28 25.52 30.42 -24.61
C GLY A 28 25.13 29.03 -25.12
N GLN A 29 24.82 28.97 -26.42
CA GLN A 29 25.12 27.96 -27.46
C GLN A 29 25.65 26.54 -27.11
N GLN A 30 25.05 25.56 -27.81
CA GLN A 30 25.40 24.14 -28.03
C GLN A 30 26.76 23.94 -28.73
N PRO A 31 27.40 22.76 -28.56
CA PRO A 31 27.37 21.79 -29.67
C PRO A 31 27.36 20.29 -29.29
N GLY A 32 26.63 19.52 -30.09
CA GLY A 32 26.95 18.19 -30.66
C GLY A 32 27.47 17.03 -29.79
N GLN A 33 26.70 15.94 -29.73
CA GLN A 33 27.20 14.58 -29.45
C GLN A 33 26.81 13.60 -30.57
N PRO A 34 27.65 12.59 -30.88
CA PRO A 34 27.48 11.71 -32.03
C PRO A 34 26.61 10.47 -31.75
N ALA A 35 26.00 9.97 -32.82
CA ALA A 35 25.08 8.84 -32.89
C ALA A 35 25.72 7.47 -32.60
N GLN A 36 24.95 6.58 -31.96
CA GLN A 36 25.25 5.14 -31.81
C GLN A 36 24.73 4.33 -33.02
N PRO A 37 25.44 3.28 -33.45
CA PRO A 37 25.07 2.48 -34.62
C PRO A 37 24.03 1.39 -34.33
N ALA A 38 23.21 1.13 -35.35
CA ALA A 38 22.10 0.18 -35.42
C ALA A 38 22.54 -1.30 -35.43
N GLN A 39 21.69 -2.17 -34.89
CA GLN A 39 21.78 -3.63 -35.01
C GLN A 39 21.02 -4.14 -36.26
N PRO A 40 21.50 -5.21 -36.93
CA PRO A 40 20.90 -5.70 -38.17
C PRO A 40 19.74 -6.69 -37.95
N ALA A 41 18.72 -6.54 -38.80
CA ALA A 41 17.57 -7.43 -38.95
C ALA A 41 17.93 -8.71 -39.71
N TYR A 42 17.46 -9.87 -39.20
CA TYR A 42 17.50 -11.15 -39.91
C TYR A 42 16.09 -11.57 -40.33
N GLY A 43 15.99 -11.99 -41.60
CA GLY A 43 14.76 -12.27 -42.33
C GLY A 43 14.16 -13.66 -42.13
N HIS A 44 12.98 -13.79 -42.73
CA HIS A 44 12.06 -14.91 -42.74
C HIS A 44 12.60 -16.20 -43.38
N GLN A 45 12.09 -17.35 -42.91
CA GLN A 45 11.98 -18.55 -43.73
C GLN A 45 10.66 -19.30 -43.45
N GLN A 46 9.84 -19.41 -44.50
CA GLN A 46 8.62 -20.23 -44.59
C GLN A 46 9.00 -21.70 -44.77
N GLN A 47 8.26 -22.60 -44.12
CA GLN A 47 8.19 -24.02 -44.51
C GLN A 47 6.73 -24.43 -44.75
N GLN A 48 6.54 -25.03 -45.92
CA GLN A 48 5.31 -25.52 -46.51
C GLN A 48 4.97 -26.92 -45.97
N GLN A 49 3.68 -27.22 -45.82
CA GLN A 49 3.18 -28.60 -45.68
C GLN A 49 2.35 -28.98 -46.91
N PRO A 50 2.41 -30.25 -47.40
CA PRO A 50 1.70 -30.65 -48.60
C PRO A 50 0.24 -31.07 -48.32
N ALA A 51 -0.62 -30.73 -49.27
CA ALA A 51 -2.01 -31.14 -49.37
C ALA A 51 -2.12 -32.54 -50.03
N TYR A 52 -3.04 -33.37 -49.53
CA TYR A 52 -3.59 -34.53 -50.23
C TYR A 52 -5.11 -34.59 -50.00
N GLY A 53 -5.87 -34.64 -51.08
CA GLY A 53 -7.34 -34.64 -51.07
C GLY A 53 -7.96 -36.03 -51.01
N GLY A 54 -9.29 -36.07 -50.81
CA GLY A 54 -10.12 -37.27 -51.00
C GLY A 54 -11.51 -37.14 -50.36
N TYR A 55 -12.56 -37.15 -51.18
CA TYR A 55 -13.97 -37.12 -50.81
C TYR A 55 -14.44 -38.46 -50.22
N THR A 56 -15.28 -38.45 -49.17
CA THR A 56 -16.48 -39.31 -49.03
C THR A 56 -17.32 -38.99 -47.78
N GLN A 57 -18.60 -38.66 -48.03
CA GLN A 57 -19.85 -38.94 -47.30
C GLN A 57 -19.91 -39.01 -45.75
N ALA A 58 -20.82 -38.22 -45.19
CA ALA A 58 -21.28 -38.28 -43.80
C ALA A 58 -22.31 -39.40 -43.53
N PRO A 59 -22.33 -39.98 -42.31
CA PRO A 59 -23.50 -40.61 -41.71
C PRO A 59 -23.99 -39.84 -40.45
N PRO A 60 -25.21 -40.13 -39.93
CA PRO A 60 -26.02 -39.18 -39.19
C PRO A 60 -25.75 -39.16 -37.68
N ALA A 61 -26.16 -38.03 -37.07
CA ALA A 61 -26.02 -37.70 -35.66
C ALA A 61 -26.63 -38.75 -34.70
N GLN A 62 -25.86 -39.13 -33.69
CA GLN A 62 -26.34 -39.79 -32.47
C GLN A 62 -26.03 -38.87 -31.29
N ALA A 63 -27.11 -38.35 -30.69
CA ALA A 63 -27.09 -37.51 -29.51
C ALA A 63 -26.52 -38.27 -28.32
N PHE A 64 -25.26 -38.00 -27.97
CA PHE A 64 -24.72 -38.31 -26.66
C PHE A 64 -24.62 -37.01 -25.87
N GLY A 65 -25.38 -36.94 -24.78
CA GLY A 65 -25.39 -35.80 -23.86
C GLY A 65 -23.98 -35.53 -23.34
N ALA A 66 -23.42 -34.40 -23.76
CA ALA A 66 -22.24 -33.84 -23.13
C ALA A 66 -22.66 -33.33 -21.74
N ALA A 67 -22.20 -34.00 -20.69
CA ALA A 67 -22.15 -33.39 -19.37
C ALA A 67 -21.39 -32.05 -19.51
N PRO A 68 -21.89 -30.95 -18.94
CA PRO A 68 -21.21 -29.67 -19.08
C PRO A 68 -19.83 -29.83 -18.46
N TYR A 69 -18.81 -29.71 -19.30
CA TYR A 69 -17.42 -29.57 -18.86
C TYR A 69 -17.42 -28.43 -17.86
N GLY A 70 -17.25 -28.78 -16.57
CA GLY A 70 -17.06 -27.82 -15.51
C GLY A 70 -15.91 -26.92 -15.94
N GLN A 71 -16.21 -25.63 -16.10
CA GLN A 71 -15.17 -24.63 -16.26
C GLN A 71 -14.15 -24.86 -15.15
N PRO A 72 -12.83 -24.80 -15.43
CA PRO A 72 -11.84 -24.88 -14.37
C PRO A 72 -12.21 -23.80 -13.35
N GLN A 73 -12.62 -24.22 -12.15
CA GLN A 73 -12.93 -23.31 -11.06
C GLN A 73 -11.68 -22.46 -10.86
N GLN A 74 -11.78 -21.18 -11.20
CA GLN A 74 -10.79 -20.21 -10.78
C GLN A 74 -10.65 -20.36 -9.26
N PRO A 75 -9.43 -20.38 -8.71
CA PRO A 75 -9.23 -20.53 -7.28
C PRO A 75 -10.09 -19.48 -6.59
N ASN A 76 -11.02 -19.93 -5.74
CA ASN A 76 -11.89 -19.04 -5.01
C ASN A 76 -11.00 -18.18 -4.09
N PRO A 77 -10.85 -16.87 -4.32
CA PRO A 77 -9.96 -16.03 -3.50
C PRO A 77 -10.40 -16.02 -2.04
N ASP A 78 -11.68 -16.27 -1.76
CA ASP A 78 -12.19 -16.43 -0.40
C ASP A 78 -11.75 -17.74 0.26
N ALA A 79 -11.44 -18.81 -0.51
CA ALA A 79 -10.96 -20.07 0.05
C ALA A 79 -9.50 -19.97 0.51
N GLU A 80 -8.66 -19.25 -0.24
CA GLU A 80 -7.29 -18.95 0.18
C GLU A 80 -7.30 -18.04 1.41
N LEU A 81 -8.15 -17.00 1.40
CA LEU A 81 -8.29 -16.09 2.53
C LEU A 81 -8.82 -16.80 3.78
N TRP A 82 -9.78 -17.72 3.62
CA TRP A 82 -10.27 -18.57 4.72
C TRP A 82 -9.15 -19.44 5.29
N SER A 83 -8.29 -19.99 4.44
CA SER A 83 -7.12 -20.76 4.90
C SER A 83 -6.15 -19.90 5.70
N TRP A 84 -5.93 -18.65 5.28
CA TRP A 84 -5.14 -17.68 6.06
C TRP A 84 -5.80 -17.34 7.38
N PHE A 85 -7.11 -17.08 7.39
CA PHE A 85 -7.87 -16.82 8.61
C PHE A 85 -7.70 -17.96 9.62
N GLN A 86 -7.88 -19.21 9.19
CA GLN A 86 -7.69 -20.39 10.03
C GLN A 86 -6.24 -20.58 10.50
N ALA A 87 -5.25 -20.07 9.78
CA ALA A 87 -3.85 -20.10 10.21
C ALA A 87 -3.55 -19.05 11.28
N VAL A 88 -4.28 -17.93 11.28
CA VAL A 88 -4.16 -16.87 12.29
C VAL A 88 -4.97 -17.20 13.55
N ASP A 89 -6.21 -17.65 13.40
CA ASP A 89 -7.11 -18.11 14.47
C ASP A 89 -6.63 -19.46 15.03
N ARG A 90 -5.71 -19.40 16.00
CA ARG A 90 -4.98 -20.57 16.51
C ARG A 90 -5.85 -21.41 17.42
N ASP A 91 -6.71 -20.74 18.19
CA ASP A 91 -7.62 -21.41 19.13
C ASP A 91 -8.95 -21.83 18.48
N LYS A 92 -9.18 -21.44 17.21
CA LYS A 92 -10.34 -21.78 16.40
C LYS A 92 -11.64 -21.25 16.99
N THR A 93 -11.57 -20.09 17.62
CA THR A 93 -12.76 -19.41 18.17
C THR A 93 -13.62 -18.79 17.07
N GLY A 94 -13.11 -18.70 15.82
CA GLY A 94 -13.76 -18.00 14.73
C GLY A 94 -13.58 -16.48 14.80
N LYS A 95 -12.68 -16.00 15.68
CA LYS A 95 -12.39 -14.59 15.92
C LYS A 95 -10.89 -14.42 16.15
N ILE A 96 -10.28 -13.45 15.48
CA ILE A 96 -8.85 -13.16 15.63
C ILE A 96 -8.66 -12.09 16.71
N THR A 97 -7.90 -12.43 17.73
CA THR A 97 -7.47 -11.51 18.78
C THR A 97 -6.23 -10.70 18.39
N VAL A 98 -5.92 -9.64 19.14
CA VAL A 98 -4.66 -8.86 18.98
C VAL A 98 -3.44 -9.77 19.05
N THR A 99 -3.43 -10.72 19.99
CA THR A 99 -2.30 -11.63 20.22
C THR A 99 -2.10 -12.58 19.04
N GLU A 100 -3.18 -13.09 18.47
CA GLU A 100 -3.12 -13.96 17.28
C GLU A 100 -2.68 -13.20 16.04
N LEU A 101 -3.21 -12.00 15.83
CA LEU A 101 -2.78 -11.13 14.74
C LEU A 101 -1.28 -10.79 14.87
N GLN A 102 -0.83 -10.44 16.08
CA GLN A 102 0.57 -10.14 16.35
C GLN A 102 1.48 -11.36 16.10
N ALA A 103 1.01 -12.56 16.43
CA ALA A 103 1.74 -13.80 16.21
C ALA A 103 1.80 -14.22 14.74
N ALA A 104 0.80 -13.82 13.94
CA ALA A 104 0.75 -14.10 12.51
C ALA A 104 1.53 -13.09 11.67
N LEU A 105 1.61 -11.83 12.10
CA LEU A 105 2.32 -10.78 11.38
C LEU A 105 3.79 -10.71 11.82
N THR A 106 4.68 -10.89 10.85
CA THR A 106 6.13 -10.80 11.06
C THR A 106 6.71 -9.71 10.16
N ASN A 107 7.56 -8.85 10.74
CA ASN A 107 8.32 -7.88 9.97
C ASN A 107 9.34 -8.58 9.05
N ALA A 108 9.82 -7.88 8.01
CA ALA A 108 10.82 -8.43 7.08
C ALA A 108 12.12 -8.90 7.77
N ASN A 109 12.43 -8.33 8.94
CA ASN A 109 13.57 -8.71 9.78
C ASN A 109 13.25 -9.77 10.85
N TRP A 110 12.17 -10.55 10.66
CA TRP A 110 11.75 -11.66 11.54
C TRP A 110 11.33 -11.25 12.96
N THR A 111 11.18 -9.95 13.22
CA THR A 111 10.66 -9.48 14.52
C THR A 111 9.14 -9.45 14.52
N SER A 112 8.55 -9.74 15.69
CA SER A 112 7.11 -9.63 15.90
C SER A 112 6.63 -8.20 15.63
N PHE A 113 5.41 -8.09 15.11
CA PHE A 113 4.74 -6.81 14.98
C PHE A 113 4.53 -6.13 16.34
N ASN A 114 4.54 -4.82 16.35
CA ASN A 114 4.18 -4.04 17.53
C ASN A 114 2.70 -4.23 17.88
N ALA A 115 2.43 -4.54 19.15
CA ALA A 115 1.08 -4.80 19.63
C ALA A 115 0.13 -3.60 19.51
N GLU A 116 0.65 -2.38 19.62
CA GLU A 116 -0.13 -1.16 19.42
C GLU A 116 -0.56 -1.00 17.97
N THR A 117 0.34 -1.27 17.03
CA THR A 117 -0.02 -1.30 15.60
C THR A 117 -1.08 -2.36 15.33
N CYS A 118 -0.98 -3.55 15.94
CA CYS A 118 -2.02 -4.58 15.80
C CYS A 118 -3.37 -4.13 16.39
N ARG A 119 -3.38 -3.47 17.55
CA ARG A 119 -4.61 -2.89 18.13
C ARG A 119 -5.23 -1.83 17.22
N LEU A 120 -4.41 -0.92 16.69
CA LEU A 120 -4.84 0.09 15.73
C LEU A 120 -5.48 -0.56 14.50
N MET A 121 -4.83 -1.58 13.93
CA MET A 121 -5.37 -2.32 12.79
C MET A 121 -6.71 -2.98 13.11
N ILE A 122 -6.84 -3.61 14.28
CA ILE A 122 -8.12 -4.22 14.70
C ILE A 122 -9.19 -3.14 14.83
N ALA A 123 -8.92 -2.05 15.53
CA ALA A 123 -9.86 -0.96 15.73
C ALA A 123 -10.37 -0.31 14.43
N MET A 124 -9.61 -0.40 13.32
CA MET A 124 -10.02 0.12 12.01
C MET A 124 -11.03 -0.77 11.28
N PHE A 125 -11.10 -2.06 11.61
CA PHE A 125 -11.93 -3.05 10.90
C PHE A 125 -12.97 -3.73 11.80
N ASP A 126 -12.78 -3.69 13.11
CA ASP A 126 -13.74 -4.14 14.13
C ASP A 126 -14.98 -3.25 14.13
N THR A 127 -15.99 -3.70 13.39
CA THR A 127 -17.22 -2.95 13.12
C THR A 127 -18.25 -3.16 14.24
N ASP A 128 -18.21 -4.31 14.90
CA ASP A 128 -19.10 -4.63 16.03
C ASP A 128 -18.50 -4.23 17.40
N HIS A 129 -17.28 -3.70 17.41
CA HIS A 129 -16.55 -3.18 18.57
C HIS A 129 -16.35 -4.22 19.68
N ASN A 130 -16.21 -5.49 19.30
CA ASN A 130 -16.01 -6.58 20.25
C ASN A 130 -14.53 -6.81 20.62
N GLY A 131 -13.60 -6.06 20.02
CA GLY A 131 -12.15 -6.13 20.24
C GLY A 131 -11.44 -7.27 19.49
N THR A 132 -12.13 -7.94 18.57
CA THR A 132 -11.63 -9.06 17.76
C THR A 132 -12.03 -8.89 16.30
N ILE A 133 -11.49 -9.73 15.42
CA ILE A 133 -11.77 -9.69 13.98
C ILE A 133 -12.46 -10.98 13.54
N SER A 134 -13.70 -10.86 13.08
CA SER A 134 -14.42 -11.93 12.38
C SER A 134 -13.87 -12.16 10.98
N PHE A 135 -14.26 -13.26 10.31
CA PHE A 135 -13.80 -13.53 8.95
C PHE A 135 -14.20 -12.44 7.94
N ASP A 136 -15.39 -11.85 8.11
CA ASP A 136 -15.85 -10.78 7.22
C ASP A 136 -15.02 -9.51 7.36
N GLU A 137 -14.60 -9.17 8.58
CA GLU A 137 -13.71 -8.04 8.86
C GLU A 137 -12.26 -8.36 8.42
N PHE A 138 -11.85 -9.63 8.56
CA PHE A 138 -10.53 -10.11 8.13
C PHE A 138 -10.29 -9.91 6.63
N ARG A 139 -11.34 -10.00 5.79
CA ARG A 139 -11.24 -9.66 4.36
C ARG A 139 -10.70 -8.26 4.13
N GLY A 140 -11.20 -7.28 4.88
CA GLY A 140 -10.74 -5.89 4.81
C GLY A 140 -9.33 -5.75 5.35
N LEU A 141 -9.08 -6.29 6.54
CA LEU A 141 -7.79 -6.22 7.20
C LEU A 141 -6.67 -6.86 6.36
N TRP A 142 -6.92 -8.03 5.77
CA TRP A 142 -5.95 -8.73 4.94
C TRP A 142 -5.56 -7.91 3.71
N ARG A 143 -6.55 -7.36 2.99
CA ARG A 143 -6.30 -6.48 1.84
C ARG A 143 -5.45 -5.27 2.25
N TYR A 144 -5.83 -4.63 3.35
CA TYR A 144 -5.10 -3.50 3.91
C TYR A 144 -3.63 -3.85 4.22
N VAL A 145 -3.38 -4.99 4.88
CA VAL A 145 -2.02 -5.45 5.16
C VAL A 145 -1.25 -5.71 3.87
N GLN A 146 -1.85 -6.36 2.86
CA GLN A 146 -1.17 -6.62 1.59
C GLN A 146 -0.84 -5.34 0.82
N GLU A 147 -1.73 -4.36 0.81
CA GLU A 147 -1.47 -3.04 0.20
C GLU A 147 -0.33 -2.33 0.92
N TRP A 148 -0.32 -2.33 2.26
CA TRP A 148 0.79 -1.76 3.02
C TRP A 148 2.11 -2.49 2.79
N ARG A 149 2.11 -3.82 2.59
CA ARG A 149 3.32 -4.56 2.19
C ARG A 149 3.85 -4.06 0.86
N GLN A 150 2.97 -3.82 -0.12
CA GLN A 150 3.39 -3.29 -1.42
C GLN A 150 3.96 -1.88 -1.30
N VAL A 151 3.31 -1.01 -0.52
CA VAL A 151 3.79 0.35 -0.26
C VAL A 151 5.15 0.33 0.46
N PHE A 152 5.29 -0.51 1.49
CA PHE A 152 6.54 -0.66 2.22
C PHE A 152 7.66 -1.12 1.29
N ASN A 153 7.44 -2.20 0.53
CA ASN A 153 8.43 -2.74 -0.41
C ASN A 153 8.78 -1.77 -1.55
N LYS A 154 7.89 -0.85 -1.90
CA LYS A 154 8.17 0.20 -2.89
C LYS A 154 9.19 1.21 -2.36
N PHE A 155 9.17 1.50 -1.06
CA PHE A 155 10.01 2.53 -0.44
C PHE A 155 11.25 1.97 0.25
N ASP A 156 11.22 0.72 0.73
CA ASP A 156 12.39 -0.05 1.16
C ASP A 156 13.15 -0.54 -0.08
N THR A 157 13.89 0.39 -0.70
CA THR A 157 14.51 0.19 -2.02
C THR A 157 15.73 -0.71 -1.97
N ASP A 158 16.46 -0.66 -0.85
CA ASP A 158 17.63 -1.49 -0.60
C ASP A 158 17.28 -2.86 0.04
N ARG A 159 15.99 -3.09 0.32
CA ARG A 159 15.44 -4.33 0.91
C ARG A 159 16.09 -4.66 2.25
N THR A 160 16.39 -3.62 3.03
CA THR A 160 16.92 -3.78 4.38
C THR A 160 15.86 -4.27 5.36
N GLY A 161 14.58 -4.21 4.98
CA GLY A 161 13.45 -4.54 5.84
C GLY A 161 13.09 -3.43 6.81
N VAL A 162 13.64 -2.23 6.61
CA VAL A 162 13.36 -1.00 7.36
C VAL A 162 13.35 0.20 6.41
N ILE A 163 12.51 1.19 6.68
CA ILE A 163 12.49 2.47 5.95
C ILE A 163 13.34 3.47 6.70
N ASN A 164 14.46 3.89 6.12
CA ASN A 164 15.35 4.87 6.71
C ASN A 164 14.81 6.32 6.53
N ALA A 165 15.52 7.33 7.04
CA ALA A 165 15.08 8.73 6.97
C ALA A 165 14.94 9.27 5.53
N GLN A 166 15.80 8.84 4.61
CA GLN A 166 15.74 9.27 3.21
C GLN A 166 14.54 8.64 2.51
N GLU A 167 14.34 7.33 2.70
CA GLU A 167 13.20 6.59 2.15
C GLU A 167 11.87 7.09 2.72
N LEU A 168 11.81 7.37 4.04
CA LEU A 168 10.64 7.96 4.66
C LEU A 168 10.33 9.33 4.07
N GLY A 169 11.36 10.17 3.87
CA GLY A 169 11.20 11.49 3.24
C GLY A 169 10.62 11.41 1.83
N ILE A 170 11.08 10.46 1.02
CA ILE A 170 10.51 10.19 -0.31
C ILE A 170 9.08 9.67 -0.19
N ALA A 171 8.83 8.73 0.72
CA ALA A 171 7.52 8.11 0.93
C ALA A 171 6.46 9.14 1.31
N VAL A 172 6.72 9.95 2.34
CA VAL A 172 5.76 10.97 2.79
C VAL A 172 5.56 12.06 1.73
N SER A 173 6.60 12.41 0.95
CA SER A 173 6.49 13.34 -0.18
C SER A 173 5.62 12.78 -1.31
N GLN A 174 5.78 11.50 -1.67
CA GLN A 174 4.93 10.84 -2.66
C GLN A 174 3.49 10.63 -2.16
N MET A 175 3.32 10.48 -0.85
CA MET A 175 2.03 10.55 -0.16
C MET A 175 1.53 12.00 0.02
N GLY A 176 2.16 12.97 -0.65
CA GLY A 176 1.71 14.36 -0.73
C GLY A 176 1.88 15.19 0.55
N PHE A 177 2.54 14.65 1.57
CA PHE A 177 2.95 15.43 2.73
C PHE A 177 4.17 16.29 2.41
N ARG A 178 4.21 17.51 2.96
CA ARG A 178 5.34 18.42 2.86
C ARG A 178 6.04 18.54 4.22
N LEU A 179 6.90 17.58 4.52
CA LEU A 179 7.64 17.53 5.78
C LEU A 179 9.11 17.91 5.55
N SER A 180 9.68 18.66 6.48
CA SER A 180 11.12 18.98 6.44
C SER A 180 11.94 17.76 6.83
N SER A 181 13.19 17.67 6.34
CA SER A 181 14.10 16.58 6.73
C SER A 181 14.34 16.52 8.24
N GLN A 182 14.31 17.67 8.93
CA GLN A 182 14.43 17.72 10.39
C GLN A 182 13.23 17.04 11.07
N PHE A 183 12.02 17.30 10.59
CA PHE A 183 10.81 16.67 11.12
C PHE A 183 10.76 15.17 10.80
N VAL A 184 11.17 14.77 9.60
CA VAL A 184 11.31 13.34 9.24
C VAL A 184 12.27 12.62 10.18
N ASN A 185 13.44 13.21 10.48
CA ASN A 185 14.38 12.63 11.44
C ASN A 185 13.79 12.54 12.86
N LEU A 186 12.98 13.52 13.27
CA LEU A 186 12.27 13.49 14.55
C LEU A 186 11.26 12.34 14.60
N ILE A 187 10.54 12.07 13.50
CA ILE A 187 9.64 10.91 13.40
C ILE A 187 10.44 9.61 13.55
N ILE A 188 11.54 9.43 12.82
CA ILE A 188 12.40 8.24 12.94
C ILE A 188 12.85 8.06 14.40
N ALA A 189 13.38 9.10 15.02
CA ALA A 189 13.86 9.03 16.40
C ALA A 189 12.76 8.69 17.42
N ARG A 190 11.51 9.11 17.16
CA ARG A 190 10.37 8.86 18.05
C ARG A 190 9.84 7.44 17.97
N PHE A 191 9.88 6.83 16.78
CA PHE A 191 9.27 5.52 16.46
C PHE A 191 10.28 4.39 16.27
N ASP A 192 11.59 4.68 16.23
CA ASP A 192 12.69 3.70 16.31
C ASP A 192 13.54 3.92 17.59
N PRO A 193 12.98 3.71 18.80
CA PRO A 193 13.70 3.96 20.05
C PRO A 193 14.90 3.02 20.25
N GLN A 194 14.96 1.90 19.51
CA GLN A 194 16.08 0.95 19.57
C GLN A 194 17.24 1.33 18.64
N SER A 195 17.18 2.49 17.96
CA SER A 195 18.24 3.00 17.08
C SER A 195 18.68 2.01 16.00
N ARG A 196 17.74 1.29 15.38
CA ARG A 196 18.02 0.38 14.25
C ARG A 196 18.08 1.09 12.90
N ARG A 197 18.08 2.43 12.91
CA ARG A 197 18.27 3.33 11.77
C ARG A 197 17.12 3.28 10.76
N GLY A 198 15.91 2.90 11.19
CA GLY A 198 14.76 2.90 10.29
C GLY A 198 13.48 2.32 10.89
N LEU A 199 12.35 2.60 10.23
CA LEU A 199 11.03 2.12 10.61
C LEU A 199 10.78 0.75 9.99
N LYS A 200 10.47 -0.23 10.82
CA LYS A 200 9.88 -1.49 10.35
C LYS A 200 8.48 -1.23 9.80
N MET A 201 7.92 -2.22 9.11
CA MET A 201 6.61 -2.09 8.46
C MET A 201 5.50 -1.70 9.45
N ASP A 202 5.45 -2.32 10.62
CA ASP A 202 4.50 -1.99 11.68
C ASP A 202 4.58 -0.53 12.15
N MET A 203 5.79 -0.02 12.39
CA MET A 203 6.04 1.37 12.77
C MET A 203 5.74 2.34 11.63
N PHE A 204 6.07 1.97 10.40
CA PHE A 204 5.77 2.77 9.22
C PHE A 204 4.26 2.97 9.03
N ILE A 205 3.47 1.90 9.18
CA ILE A 205 2.00 1.98 9.14
C ILE A 205 1.49 2.90 10.24
N GLN A 206 1.99 2.75 11.47
CA GLN A 206 1.57 3.59 12.60
C GLN A 206 1.88 5.07 12.35
N VAL A 207 3.07 5.39 11.82
CA VAL A 207 3.47 6.75 11.45
C VAL A 207 2.56 7.31 10.35
N CYS A 208 2.30 6.56 9.28
CA CYS A 208 1.46 7.04 8.19
C CYS A 208 0.01 7.28 8.63
N VAL A 209 -0.56 6.39 9.44
CA VAL A 209 -1.91 6.57 9.99
C VAL A 209 -1.98 7.81 10.88
N LEU A 210 -1.01 7.99 11.78
CA LEU A 210 -0.91 9.17 12.64
C LEU A 210 -0.77 10.46 11.82
N LEU A 211 0.13 10.47 10.82
CA LEU A 211 0.31 11.63 9.95
C LEU A 211 -0.97 11.98 9.20
N LYS A 212 -1.72 10.99 8.69
CA LYS A 212 -2.99 11.21 8.01
C LYS A 212 -4.02 11.83 8.96
N GLN A 213 -4.22 11.24 10.14
CA GLN A 213 -5.16 11.73 11.15
C GLN A 213 -4.86 13.17 11.57
N LEU A 214 -3.61 13.46 11.95
CA LEU A 214 -3.18 14.81 12.32
C LEU A 214 -3.33 15.81 11.17
N THR A 215 -3.00 15.39 9.93
CA THR A 215 -3.12 16.24 8.75
C THR A 215 -4.58 16.55 8.43
N ASP A 216 -5.48 15.57 8.53
CA ASP A 216 -6.91 15.80 8.32
C ASP A 216 -7.47 16.76 9.36
N ALA A 217 -7.12 16.54 10.64
CA ALA A 217 -7.54 17.39 11.73
C ALA A 217 -7.05 18.85 11.59
N PHE A 218 -5.83 19.02 11.06
CA PHE A 218 -5.26 20.32 10.72
C PHE A 218 -5.97 20.95 9.52
N ARG A 219 -6.13 20.22 8.41
CA ARG A 219 -6.74 20.74 7.17
C ARG A 219 -8.22 21.11 7.33
N ASN A 220 -8.95 20.39 8.17
CA ASN A 220 -10.33 20.75 8.51
C ASN A 220 -10.43 22.13 9.17
N ARG A 221 -9.33 22.64 9.75
CA ARG A 221 -9.24 23.97 10.37
C ARG A 221 -8.52 24.98 9.47
N ASP A 222 -7.54 24.54 8.68
CA ASP A 222 -6.86 25.38 7.67
C ASP A 222 -7.69 25.54 6.38
N THR A 223 -8.86 26.16 6.52
CA THR A 223 -9.81 26.36 5.42
C THR A 223 -9.25 27.22 4.29
N GLN A 224 -8.24 28.04 4.57
CA GLN A 224 -7.57 28.91 3.59
C GLN A 224 -6.31 28.27 2.97
N GLN A 225 -5.93 27.07 3.42
CA GLN A 225 -4.70 26.38 2.99
C GLN A 225 -3.45 27.24 3.17
N ALA A 226 -3.41 28.03 4.25
CA ALA A 226 -2.30 28.93 4.56
C ALA A 226 -1.09 28.20 5.15
N GLY A 227 -1.25 26.93 5.55
CA GLY A 227 -0.23 26.16 6.26
C GLY A 227 -0.07 26.59 7.72
N THR A 228 -0.96 27.48 8.21
CA THR A 228 -0.99 27.95 9.59
C THR A 228 -2.44 28.02 10.06
N ILE A 229 -2.68 27.69 11.34
CA ILE A 229 -3.99 27.82 11.96
C ILE A 229 -3.87 28.61 13.26
N ARG A 230 -4.89 29.43 13.55
CA ARG A 230 -5.09 29.98 14.88
C ARG A 230 -6.16 29.15 15.57
N ILE A 231 -5.79 28.50 16.68
CA ILE A 231 -6.64 27.55 17.38
C ILE A 231 -6.76 27.95 18.85
N GLY A 232 -7.97 27.83 19.43
CA GLY A 232 -8.18 27.99 20.87
C GLY A 232 -7.54 26.84 21.65
N TYR A 233 -7.29 27.03 22.94
CA TYR A 233 -6.66 26.00 23.77
C TYR A 233 -7.49 24.70 23.85
N GLU A 234 -8.80 24.81 24.10
CA GLU A 234 -9.69 23.64 24.17
C GLU A 234 -9.86 22.94 22.83
N ASP A 235 -9.89 23.70 21.73
CA ASP A 235 -9.93 23.15 20.38
C ASP A 235 -8.64 22.38 20.05
N PHE A 236 -7.49 22.89 20.50
CA PHE A 236 -6.22 22.19 20.38
C PHE A 236 -6.20 20.91 21.20
N MET A 237 -6.65 20.95 22.45
CA MET A 237 -6.73 19.75 23.30
C MET A 237 -7.66 18.71 22.71
N SER A 238 -8.85 19.13 22.24
CA SER A 238 -9.79 18.25 21.56
C SER A 238 -9.19 17.65 20.28
N MET A 239 -8.47 18.45 19.50
CA MET A 239 -7.75 17.97 18.32
C MET A 239 -6.72 16.90 18.70
N VAL A 240 -5.94 17.08 19.76
CA VAL A 240 -4.93 16.09 20.16
C VAL A 240 -5.59 14.82 20.72
N VAL A 241 -6.61 14.96 21.57
CA VAL A 241 -7.29 13.82 22.21
C VAL A 241 -8.00 12.93 21.19
N LEU A 242 -8.65 13.52 20.17
CA LEU A 242 -9.35 12.77 19.13
C LEU A 242 -8.42 12.09 18.12
N ASN A 243 -7.14 12.49 18.06
CA ASN A 243 -6.14 11.93 17.13
C ASN A 243 -5.09 11.07 17.84
N LYS A 244 -5.32 10.72 19.11
CA LYS A 244 -4.50 9.71 19.77
C LYS A 244 -4.89 8.34 19.17
N PRO A 245 -3.95 7.61 18.52
CA PRO A 245 -4.23 6.27 18.04
C PRO A 245 -4.53 5.30 19.19
#